data_AF-A0A1H8AYC0-F1
#
_entry.id   AF-A0A1H8AYC0-F1
#
_cell.length_a   1.000
_cell.length_b   1.000
_cell.length_c   1.000
_cell.angle_alpha   90.00
_cell.angle_beta   90.00
_cell.angle_gamma   90.00
#
_symmetry.space_group_name_H-M   'P 1'
#
loop_
_entity.id
_entity.type
_entity.pdbx_description
1 polymer ?
#
loop_
_entity_poly.entity_id
_entity_poly.type
_entity_poly.pdbx_seq_one_letter_code
_entity_poly.pdbx_strand_id
1 'polypeptide(L)'
;MELSSPWAKWDPTQPGSLTPRANDQRVILSEDLMLILENTPDCVPDATLREYLLRALHGELRKPTGRPVSKLSHAMLRIADIWIELEAEDIRAERAADPTKRMRGDLEPMKLAADRVAPRFGSISRNHLLNEISRMKTTHL
;
A
#
# COMPACT_ATOMS: atom_id res chain seq x y z
N MET A 1 19.49 25.15 10.16
CA MET A 1 18.37 25.51 9.27
C MET A 1 17.12 25.04 10.00
N GLU A 2 16.28 25.95 10.49
CA GLU A 2 15.06 25.56 11.21
C GLU A 2 14.11 24.83 10.25
N LEU A 3 13.75 23.60 10.61
CA LEU A 3 12.81 22.76 9.88
C LEU A 3 11.40 23.29 10.08
N SER A 4 10.98 24.28 9.27
CA SER A 4 9.66 24.90 9.35
C SER A 4 8.53 24.07 8.73
N SER A 5 8.79 22.80 8.41
CA SER A 5 7.79 21.91 7.83
C SER A 5 7.05 21.21 8.98
N PRO A 6 5.75 21.45 9.18
CA PRO A 6 4.97 20.79 10.23
C PRO A 6 4.87 19.26 10.03
N TRP A 7 5.40 18.74 8.92
CA TRP A 7 5.39 17.32 8.53
C TRP A 7 6.75 16.62 8.74
N ALA A 8 7.74 17.29 9.33
CA ALA A 8 9.12 16.79 9.44
C ALA A 8 9.35 15.72 10.52
N LYS A 9 8.33 15.40 11.35
CA LYS A 9 8.45 14.42 12.44
C LYS A 9 7.38 13.34 12.32
N TRP A 10 7.78 12.11 12.58
CA TRP A 10 6.86 10.99 12.70
C TRP A 10 6.25 10.94 14.10
N ASP A 11 4.93 10.73 14.18
CA ASP A 11 4.19 10.57 15.43
C ASP A 11 3.64 9.13 15.50
N PRO A 12 4.12 8.28 16.43
CA PRO A 12 3.63 6.91 16.60
C PRO A 12 2.16 6.82 17.02
N THR A 13 1.62 7.89 17.63
CA THR A 13 0.24 7.91 18.14
C THR A 13 -0.78 8.25 17.06
N GLN A 14 -0.30 8.73 15.90
CA GLN A 14 -1.13 9.05 14.74
C GLN A 14 -0.72 8.17 13.57
N PRO A 15 -1.56 7.24 13.09
CA PRO A 15 -1.30 6.51 11.87
C PRO A 15 -1.31 7.49 10.69
N GLY A 16 -0.10 7.94 10.32
CA GLY A 16 0.18 8.81 9.19
C GLY A 16 0.55 10.23 9.60
N SER A 17 1.83 10.45 9.88
CA SER A 17 2.45 11.77 10.01
C SER A 17 2.26 12.66 8.76
N LEU A 18 1.94 12.03 7.61
CA LEU A 18 1.63 12.70 6.35
C LEU A 18 0.12 12.78 6.06
N THR A 19 -0.73 12.23 6.94
CA THR A 19 -2.20 12.30 6.84
C THR A 19 -2.71 13.75 6.77
N PRO A 20 -2.18 14.73 7.53
CA PRO A 20 -2.61 16.12 7.38
C PRO A 20 -2.32 16.69 5.98
N ARG A 21 -1.18 16.34 5.38
CA ARG A 21 -0.82 16.77 4.02
C ARG A 21 -1.73 16.12 2.96
N ALA A 22 -2.08 14.86 3.16
CA ALA A 22 -3.07 14.17 2.33
C ALA A 22 -4.48 14.76 2.47
N ASN A 23 -4.89 15.16 3.70
CA ASN A 23 -6.16 15.83 3.98
C ASN A 23 -6.23 17.22 3.34
N ASP A 24 -5.09 17.92 3.23
CA ASP A 24 -4.96 19.19 2.50
C ASP A 24 -4.92 19.01 0.96
N GLN A 25 -5.18 17.80 0.46
CA GLN A 25 -5.08 17.44 -0.96
C GLN A 25 -3.71 17.70 -1.59
N ARG A 26 -2.66 17.78 -0.76
CA ARG A 26 -1.29 17.98 -1.23
C ARG A 26 -0.64 16.64 -1.49
N VAL A 27 0.11 16.60 -2.59
CA VAL A 27 0.91 15.42 -2.93
C VAL A 27 2.00 15.25 -1.88
N ILE A 28 2.14 14.02 -1.41
CA ILE A 28 3.27 13.57 -0.59
C ILE A 28 4.47 13.40 -1.53
N LEU A 29 5.54 14.13 -1.27
CA LEU A 29 6.76 14.09 -2.07
C LEU A 29 7.81 13.18 -1.44
N SER A 30 8.78 12.75 -2.24
CA SER A 30 9.91 11.93 -1.76
C SER A 30 10.72 12.66 -0.68
N GLU A 31 10.84 13.99 -0.80
CA GLU A 31 11.54 14.85 0.16
C GLU A 31 10.89 14.82 1.54
N ASP A 32 9.57 14.66 1.62
CA ASP A 32 8.85 14.56 2.89
C ASP A 32 9.19 13.27 3.62
N LEU A 33 9.29 12.18 2.86
CA LEU A 33 9.68 10.87 3.38
C LEU A 33 11.14 10.87 3.84
N MET A 34 12.03 11.50 3.09
CA MET A 34 13.43 11.67 3.49
C MET A 34 13.54 12.43 4.81
N LEU A 35 12.85 13.58 4.90
CA LEU A 35 12.81 14.40 6.11
C LEU A 35 12.38 13.60 7.34
N ILE A 36 11.36 12.76 7.21
CA ILE A 36 10.89 11.91 8.30
C ILE A 36 11.94 10.85 8.69
N LEU A 37 12.52 10.16 7.71
CA LEU A 37 13.50 9.09 7.94
C LEU A 37 14.80 9.63 8.56
N GLU A 38 15.22 10.84 8.19
CA GLU A 38 16.41 11.51 8.74
C GLU A 38 16.17 12.04 10.17
N ASN A 39 15.00 12.64 10.43
CA ASN A 39 14.72 13.30 11.71
C ASN A 39 14.09 12.38 12.76
N THR A 40 13.52 11.24 12.35
CA THR A 40 12.89 10.28 13.27
C THR A 40 13.41 8.86 12.98
N PRO A 41 14.66 8.53 13.37
CA PRO A 41 15.28 7.25 13.04
C PRO A 41 14.45 6.05 13.50
N ASP A 42 13.72 6.19 14.61
CA ASP A 42 12.91 5.14 15.23
C ASP A 42 11.62 4.82 14.47
N CYS A 43 11.24 5.63 13.45
CA CYS A 43 10.06 5.33 12.64
C CYS A 43 10.22 4.07 11.78
N VAL A 44 11.47 3.65 11.54
CA VAL A 44 11.81 2.37 10.92
C VAL A 44 12.77 1.65 11.89
N PRO A 45 12.28 0.71 12.71
CA PRO A 45 13.08 0.03 13.72
C PRO A 45 14.30 -0.73 13.17
N ASP A 46 14.19 -1.23 11.94
CA ASP A 46 15.29 -1.88 11.24
C ASP A 46 16.21 -0.83 10.59
N ALA A 47 17.42 -0.69 11.13
CA ALA A 47 18.41 0.28 10.66
C ALA A 47 18.88 0.00 9.22
N THR A 48 18.98 -1.27 8.82
CA THR A 48 19.36 -1.66 7.45
C THR A 48 18.26 -1.30 6.47
N LEU A 49 17.00 -1.56 6.84
CA LEU A 49 15.84 -1.14 6.05
C LEU A 49 15.78 0.39 5.91
N ARG A 50 16.02 1.14 7.00
CA ARG A 50 16.05 2.61 6.99
C ARG A 50 17.11 3.14 6.02
N GLU A 51 18.33 2.62 6.08
CA GLU A 51 19.40 2.99 5.15
C GLU A 51 19.00 2.68 3.70
N TYR A 52 18.42 1.52 3.45
CA TYR A 52 17.96 1.15 2.11
C TYR A 52 16.89 2.11 1.58
N LEU A 53 15.94 2.52 2.42
CA LEU A 53 14.90 3.50 2.08
C LEU A 53 15.49 4.87 1.76
N LEU A 54 16.44 5.36 2.55
CA LEU A 54 17.13 6.62 2.26
C LEU A 54 17.85 6.56 0.90
N ARG A 55 18.62 5.49 0.65
CA ARG A 55 19.30 5.29 -0.64
C ARG A 55 18.31 5.18 -1.81
N ALA A 56 17.13 4.60 -1.59
CA ALA A 56 16.06 4.56 -2.58
C ALA A 56 15.55 5.97 -2.92
N LEU A 57 15.28 6.78 -1.89
CA LEU A 57 14.76 8.14 -2.03
C LEU A 57 15.79 9.09 -2.66
N HIS A 58 17.08 8.90 -2.37
CA HIS A 58 18.17 9.62 -3.05
C HIS A 58 18.43 9.15 -4.49
N GLY A 59 17.76 8.08 -4.96
CA GLY A 59 17.97 7.54 -6.30
C GLY A 59 19.30 6.80 -6.48
N GLU A 60 19.94 6.39 -5.38
CA GLU A 60 21.24 5.70 -5.37
C GLU A 60 21.12 4.19 -5.59
N LEU A 61 19.90 3.66 -5.55
CA LEU A 61 19.67 2.25 -5.87
C LEU A 61 19.86 2.02 -7.37
N ARG A 62 20.70 1.03 -7.69
CA ARG A 62 20.85 0.57 -9.08
C ARG A 62 19.49 0.14 -9.60
N LYS A 63 19.07 0.74 -10.72
CA LYS A 63 17.87 0.30 -11.43
C LYS A 63 18.03 -1.18 -11.80
N PRO A 64 17.03 -2.03 -11.52
CA PRO A 64 17.06 -3.42 -11.96
C PRO A 64 17.26 -3.45 -13.48
N THR A 65 18.31 -4.13 -13.94
CA THR A 65 18.56 -4.36 -15.36
C THR A 65 17.74 -5.56 -15.83
N GLY A 66 16.86 -5.36 -16.82
CA GLY A 66 16.06 -6.43 -17.41
C GLY A 66 14.62 -6.01 -17.74
N ARG A 67 13.87 -6.91 -18.38
CA ARG A 67 12.44 -6.70 -18.64
C ARG A 67 11.66 -6.82 -17.32
N PRO A 68 10.79 -5.85 -16.97
CA PRO A 68 9.97 -5.97 -15.77
C PRO A 68 9.06 -7.19 -15.86
N VAL A 69 9.10 -8.04 -14.83
CA VAL A 69 8.33 -9.31 -14.76
C VAL A 69 6.84 -9.04 -14.58
N SER A 70 6.50 -7.92 -13.96
CA SER A 70 5.12 -7.45 -13.78
C SER A 70 5.06 -5.93 -13.97
N LYS A 71 3.88 -5.45 -14.38
CA LYS A 71 3.58 -4.01 -14.39
C LYS A 71 3.34 -3.48 -12.97
N LEU A 72 3.07 -4.36 -12.01
CA LEU A 72 2.88 -4.02 -10.60
C LEU A 72 4.13 -4.38 -9.81
N SER A 73 4.57 -3.47 -8.95
CA SER A 73 5.65 -3.76 -8.01
C SER A 73 5.17 -4.72 -6.91
N HIS A 74 6.09 -5.43 -6.28
CA HIS A 74 5.78 -6.28 -5.13
C HIS A 74 5.10 -5.51 -3.99
N ALA A 75 5.48 -4.25 -3.76
CA ALA A 75 4.84 -3.38 -2.78
C ALA A 75 3.38 -3.07 -3.18
N MET A 76 3.13 -2.74 -4.45
CA MET A 76 1.76 -2.52 -4.95
C MET A 76 0.89 -3.76 -4.78
N LEU A 77 1.43 -4.95 -5.05
CA LEU A 77 0.72 -6.21 -4.86
C LEU A 77 0.38 -6.49 -3.39
N ARG A 78 1.28 -6.14 -2.45
CA ARG A 78 1.00 -6.23 -1.00
C ARG A 78 -0.09 -5.25 -0.56
N ILE A 79 -0.04 -4.01 -1.04
CA ILE A 79 -1.10 -3.02 -0.75
C ILE A 79 -2.44 -3.50 -1.30
N ALA A 80 -2.47 -4.02 -2.53
CA ALA A 80 -3.67 -4.57 -3.14
C ALA A 80 -4.26 -5.73 -2.33
N ASP A 81 -3.41 -6.65 -1.85
CA ASP A 81 -3.80 -7.79 -1.01
C ASP A 81 -4.47 -7.33 0.30
N ILE A 82 -3.85 -6.37 1.00
CA ILE A 82 -4.41 -5.80 2.24
C ILE A 82 -5.76 -5.11 1.96
N TRP A 83 -5.85 -4.31 0.89
CA TRP A 83 -7.10 -3.64 0.53
C TRP A 83 -8.21 -4.61 0.17
N ILE A 84 -7.90 -5.72 -0.50
CA ILE A 84 -8.87 -6.78 -0.80
C ILE A 84 -9.37 -7.43 0.50
N GLU A 85 -8.48 -7.67 1.47
CA GLU A 85 -8.85 -8.26 2.76
C GLU A 85 -9.79 -7.35 3.56
N LEU A 86 -9.45 -6.06 3.67
CA LEU A 86 -10.27 -5.05 4.36
C LEU A 86 -11.65 -4.91 3.70
N GLU A 87 -11.69 -4.73 2.37
CA GLU A 87 -12.95 -4.61 1.64
C GLU A 87 -13.80 -5.90 1.72
N ALA A 88 -13.16 -7.07 1.74
CA ALA A 88 -13.87 -8.33 1.93
C ALA A 88 -14.45 -8.48 3.34
N GLU A 89 -13.79 -7.92 4.36
CA GLU A 89 -14.31 -7.86 5.73
C GLU A 89 -15.55 -6.97 5.81
N ASP A 90 -15.52 -5.79 5.18
CA ASP A 90 -16.68 -4.89 5.10
C ASP A 90 -17.87 -5.58 4.41
N ILE A 91 -17.64 -6.25 3.28
CA ILE A 91 -18.69 -7.00 2.57
C ILE A 91 -19.26 -8.13 3.45
N ARG A 92 -18.42 -8.81 4.25
CA ARG A 92 -18.90 -9.84 5.20
C ARG A 92 -19.76 -9.23 6.29
N ALA A 93 -19.34 -8.09 6.84
CA ALA A 93 -20.08 -7.37 7.88
C ALA A 93 -21.44 -6.88 7.36
N GLU A 94 -21.48 -6.28 6.16
CA GLU A 94 -22.73 -5.86 5.50
C GLU A 94 -23.70 -7.03 5.31
N ARG A 95 -23.20 -8.17 4.84
CA ARG A 95 -23.98 -9.41 4.64
C ARG A 95 -24.40 -10.09 5.94
N ALA A 96 -23.73 -9.80 7.05
CA ALA A 96 -24.10 -10.31 8.37
C ALA A 96 -25.17 -9.42 9.01
N ALA A 97 -25.08 -8.10 8.82
CA ALA A 97 -26.06 -7.13 9.30
C ALA A 97 -27.42 -7.27 8.60
N ASP A 98 -27.42 -7.64 7.31
CA ASP A 98 -28.64 -7.90 6.56
C ASP A 98 -28.51 -9.18 5.70
N PRO A 99 -28.96 -10.33 6.22
CA PRO A 99 -28.91 -11.61 5.51
C PRO A 99 -29.75 -11.63 4.22
N THR A 100 -30.74 -10.74 4.09
CA THR A 100 -31.62 -10.68 2.90
C THR A 100 -30.90 -10.11 1.69
N LYS A 101 -29.77 -9.40 1.88
CA LYS A 101 -28.89 -8.93 0.81
C LYS A 101 -28.09 -10.05 0.13
N ARG A 102 -28.09 -11.28 0.67
CA ARG A 102 -27.42 -12.42 0.04
C ARG A 102 -28.30 -12.98 -1.08
N MET A 103 -27.89 -12.78 -2.34
CA MET A 103 -28.55 -13.40 -3.48
C MET A 103 -27.85 -14.70 -3.89
N ARG A 104 -28.64 -15.68 -4.38
CA ARG A 104 -28.09 -16.91 -4.95
C ARG A 104 -27.29 -16.56 -6.22
N GLY A 105 -25.98 -16.82 -6.20
CA GLY A 105 -25.06 -16.42 -7.28
C GLY A 105 -24.15 -15.24 -6.93
N ASP A 106 -24.29 -14.67 -5.73
CA ASP A 106 -23.39 -13.65 -5.23
C ASP A 106 -21.94 -14.12 -5.25
N LEU A 107 -21.07 -13.27 -5.80
CA LEU A 107 -19.64 -13.47 -5.72
C LEU A 107 -19.20 -13.60 -4.25
N GLU A 108 -18.22 -14.47 -4.03
CA GLU A 108 -17.52 -14.56 -2.75
C GLU A 108 -16.96 -13.19 -2.37
N PRO A 109 -16.99 -12.78 -1.09
CA PRO A 109 -16.55 -11.45 -0.66
C PRO A 109 -15.16 -11.07 -1.19
N MET A 110 -14.21 -12.01 -1.20
CA MET A 110 -12.85 -11.79 -1.74
C MET A 110 -12.85 -11.47 -3.24
N LYS A 111 -13.70 -12.13 -4.03
CA LYS A 111 -13.79 -11.87 -5.49
C LYS A 111 -14.45 -10.53 -5.75
N LEU A 112 -15.49 -10.20 -5.00
CA LEU A 112 -16.18 -8.91 -5.11
C LEU A 112 -15.26 -7.75 -4.66
N ALA A 113 -14.52 -7.93 -3.57
CA ALA A 113 -13.51 -7.00 -3.10
C ALA A 113 -12.41 -6.80 -4.14
N ALA A 114 -11.90 -7.89 -4.73
CA ALA A 114 -10.90 -7.80 -5.79
C ALA A 114 -11.42 -7.11 -7.07
N ASP A 115 -12.70 -7.29 -7.43
CA ASP A 115 -13.33 -6.51 -8.51
C ASP A 115 -13.37 -5.00 -8.18
N ARG A 116 -13.62 -4.62 -6.92
CA ARG A 116 -13.63 -3.21 -6.47
C ARG A 116 -12.24 -2.60 -6.37
N VAL A 117 -11.23 -3.39 -6.00
CA VAL A 117 -9.85 -2.93 -5.78
C VAL A 117 -9.06 -2.86 -7.10
N ALA A 118 -9.28 -3.77 -8.04
CA ALA A 118 -8.48 -3.86 -9.26
C ALA A 118 -8.37 -2.56 -10.10
N PRO A 119 -9.45 -1.77 -10.28
CA PRO A 119 -9.37 -0.50 -11.02
C PRO A 119 -8.40 0.51 -10.41
N ARG A 120 -8.09 0.41 -9.11
CA ARG A 120 -7.15 1.31 -8.42
C ARG A 120 -5.69 1.06 -8.80
N PHE A 121 -5.41 -0.09 -9.42
CA PHE A 121 -4.07 -0.50 -9.86
C PHE A 121 -3.93 -0.46 -11.40
N GLY A 122 -4.80 0.31 -12.07
CA GLY A 122 -4.83 0.48 -13.52
C GLY A 122 -5.88 -0.39 -14.21
N SER A 123 -5.78 -0.55 -15.54
CA SER A 123 -6.70 -1.37 -16.35
C SER A 123 -6.46 -2.88 -16.19
N ILE A 124 -6.36 -3.37 -14.96
CA ILE A 124 -6.09 -4.77 -14.63
C ILE A 124 -7.41 -5.44 -14.25
N SER A 125 -7.65 -6.65 -14.74
CA SER A 125 -8.84 -7.42 -14.35
C SER A 125 -8.66 -8.06 -12.98
N ARG A 126 -9.77 -8.33 -12.28
CA ARG A 126 -9.75 -9.07 -11.00
C ARG A 126 -8.90 -10.34 -11.06
N ASN A 127 -9.13 -11.17 -12.07
CA ASN A 127 -8.41 -12.45 -12.19
C ASN A 127 -6.91 -12.23 -12.40
N HIS A 128 -6.52 -11.20 -13.16
CA HIS A 128 -5.10 -10.87 -13.32
C HIS A 128 -4.49 -10.40 -11.99
N LEU A 129 -5.17 -9.50 -11.26
CA LEU A 129 -4.70 -9.04 -9.95
C LEU A 129 -4.53 -10.20 -8.95
N LEU A 130 -5.54 -11.06 -8.82
CA LEU A 130 -5.48 -12.23 -7.93
C LEU A 130 -4.36 -13.20 -8.32
N ASN A 131 -4.11 -13.42 -9.61
CA ASN A 131 -3.03 -14.27 -10.08
C ASN A 131 -1.64 -13.67 -9.81
N GLU A 132 -1.48 -12.34 -9.88
CA GLU A 132 -0.22 -11.67 -9.50
C GLU A 132 0.02 -11.76 -7.99
N ILE A 133 -1.02 -11.51 -7.17
CA ILE A 133 -0.95 -11.65 -5.71
C ILE A 133 -0.61 -13.10 -5.33
N SER A 134 -1.26 -14.08 -5.95
CA SER A 134 -0.98 -15.50 -5.70
C SER A 134 0.49 -15.83 -6.01
N ARG A 135 1.00 -15.40 -7.17
CA ARG A 135 2.41 -15.64 -7.55
C ARG A 135 3.38 -14.99 -6.55
N MET A 136 3.09 -13.77 -6.12
CA MET A 136 3.87 -13.07 -5.10
C MET A 136 3.93 -13.89 -3.79
N LYS A 137 2.81 -14.45 -3.34
CA LYS A 137 2.77 -15.29 -2.11
C LYS A 137 3.57 -16.59 -2.24
N THR A 138 3.56 -17.21 -3.43
CA THR A 138 4.29 -18.47 -3.67
C THR A 138 5.81 -18.28 -3.81
N THR A 139 6.28 -17.08 -4.19
CA THR A 139 7.71 -16.83 -4.44
C THR A 139 8.56 -16.75 -3.15
N HIS A 140 7.94 -16.81 -1.96
CA HIS A 140 8.62 -16.76 -0.66
C HIS A 140 8.54 -18.07 0.15
N LEU A 141 8.25 -19.20 -0.51
CA LEU A 141 8.39 -20.57 0.00
C LEU A 141 9.57 -21.25 -0.70
#